data_AF-A0A1Q4VJU2-F1
#
_entry.id   AF-A0A1Q4VJU2-F1
#
_cell.length_a   1.000
_cell.length_b   1.000
_cell.length_c   1.000
_cell.angle_alpha   90.00
_cell.angle_beta   90.00
_cell.angle_gamma   90.00
#
_symmetry.space_group_name_H-M   'P 1'
#
loop_
_entity.id
_entity.type
_entity.pdbx_description
1 polymer ?
#
loop_
_entity_poly.entity_id
_entity_poly.type
_entity_poly.pdbx_seq_one_letter_code
_entity_poly.pdbx_strand_id
1 'polypeptide(L)'
;MTAGQSPGGPRGSHPRHALVPLLNSPVRLSVVAALAPVERAEFAVVRDLIEVSDSALSKQAAMLEAAGWVAVSKGRAGRRPRTWLALTAEGRTVYERHLTALRAIAAGDGPQGATAS
;
A
#
# COMPACT_ATOMS: atom_id res chain seq x y z
N MET A 1 -5.18 -53.11 -1.63
CA MET A 1 -6.17 -52.06 -1.94
C MET A 1 -6.62 -51.40 -0.63
N THR A 2 -5.97 -50.33 -0.20
CA THR A 2 -6.59 -49.31 0.66
C THR A 2 -5.89 -48.01 0.34
N ALA A 3 -6.62 -47.10 -0.31
CA ALA A 3 -6.11 -45.82 -0.76
C ALA A 3 -5.72 -44.98 0.46
N GLY A 4 -4.48 -44.51 0.46
CA GLY A 4 -4.09 -43.36 1.24
C GLY A 4 -4.85 -42.13 0.73
N GLN A 5 -5.50 -41.43 1.63
CA GLN A 5 -5.89 -40.03 1.45
C GLN A 5 -6.07 -39.43 2.84
N SER A 6 -4.99 -38.84 3.33
CA SER A 6 -5.02 -37.93 4.48
C SER A 6 -5.82 -36.67 4.08
N PRO A 7 -6.80 -36.22 4.86
CA PRO A 7 -7.57 -35.04 4.53
C PRO A 7 -6.73 -33.78 4.78
N GLY A 8 -6.49 -33.04 3.69
CA GLY A 8 -6.13 -31.62 3.58
C GLY A 8 -5.44 -30.95 4.75
N GLY A 9 -4.15 -30.63 4.58
CA GLY A 9 -3.48 -29.57 5.32
C GLY A 9 -4.22 -28.23 5.18
N PRO A 10 -3.93 -27.23 6.04
CA PRO A 10 -4.65 -25.96 6.06
C PRO A 10 -4.62 -25.35 4.66
N ARG A 11 -5.79 -25.31 4.01
CA ARG A 11 -5.99 -24.63 2.73
C ARG A 11 -5.47 -23.20 2.92
N GLY A 12 -4.37 -22.86 2.26
CA GLY A 12 -3.73 -21.55 2.41
C GLY A 12 -4.76 -20.44 2.26
N SER A 13 -4.74 -19.47 3.18
CA SER A 13 -5.70 -18.36 3.14
C SER A 13 -5.49 -17.56 1.84
N HIS A 14 -6.58 -17.27 1.12
CA HIS A 14 -6.50 -16.52 -0.14
C HIS A 14 -5.77 -15.18 0.06
N PRO A 15 -4.82 -14.77 -0.81
CA PRO A 15 -3.99 -13.57 -0.57
C PRO A 15 -4.78 -12.26 -0.38
N ARG A 16 -6.03 -12.20 -0.88
CA ARG A 16 -6.98 -11.11 -0.58
C ARG A 16 -7.08 -10.72 0.89
N HIS A 17 -6.87 -11.66 1.81
CA HIS A 17 -6.93 -11.38 3.25
C HIS A 17 -5.77 -10.51 3.75
N ALA A 18 -4.68 -10.42 3.00
CA ALA A 18 -3.56 -9.53 3.27
C ALA A 18 -3.72 -8.14 2.61
N LEU A 19 -4.76 -7.92 1.81
CA LEU A 19 -5.06 -6.60 1.26
C LEU A 19 -5.45 -5.63 2.37
N VAL A 20 -5.10 -4.37 2.16
CA VAL A 20 -5.23 -3.31 3.15
C VAL A 20 -6.33 -2.40 2.64
N PRO A 21 -7.53 -2.38 3.28
CA PRO A 21 -8.67 -1.64 2.75
C PRO A 21 -8.40 -0.16 2.48
N LEU A 22 -7.56 0.47 3.31
CA LEU A 22 -7.17 1.86 3.10
C LEU A 22 -6.33 2.03 1.82
N LEU A 23 -5.50 1.06 1.41
CA LEU A 23 -4.72 1.12 0.16
C LEU A 23 -5.50 0.70 -1.09
N ASN A 24 -6.75 0.23 -0.96
CA ASN A 24 -7.59 -0.09 -2.13
C ASN A 24 -8.00 1.16 -2.93
N SER A 25 -7.79 2.37 -2.39
CA SER A 25 -7.97 3.61 -3.15
C SER A 25 -6.75 3.85 -4.03
N PRO A 26 -6.93 4.01 -5.37
CA PRO A 26 -5.83 4.27 -6.28
C PRO A 26 -4.97 5.46 -5.85
N VAL A 27 -5.61 6.56 -5.42
CA VAL A 27 -4.87 7.77 -4.99
C VAL A 27 -4.01 7.50 -3.77
N ARG A 28 -4.52 6.79 -2.75
CA ARG A 28 -3.73 6.49 -1.54
C ARG A 28 -2.60 5.52 -1.82
N LEU A 29 -2.86 4.51 -2.66
CA LEU A 29 -1.81 3.61 -3.13
C LEU A 29 -0.70 4.38 -3.86
N SER A 30 -1.07 5.29 -4.76
CA SER A 30 -0.13 6.13 -5.50
C SER A 30 0.69 7.06 -4.59
N VAL A 31 0.08 7.64 -3.55
CA VAL A 31 0.80 8.48 -2.56
C VAL A 31 1.85 7.65 -1.84
N VAL A 32 1.47 6.49 -1.33
CA VAL A 32 2.40 5.59 -0.62
C VAL A 32 3.50 5.07 -1.56
N ALA A 33 3.14 4.72 -2.79
CA ALA A 33 4.08 4.27 -3.82
C ALA A 33 5.10 5.37 -4.19
N ALA A 34 4.66 6.62 -4.34
CA ALA A 34 5.53 7.75 -4.63
C ALA A 34 6.54 8.03 -3.50
N LEU A 35 6.16 7.75 -2.25
CA LEU A 35 7.01 7.93 -1.08
C LEU A 35 7.92 6.73 -0.79
N ALA A 36 7.57 5.52 -1.28
CA ALA A 36 8.33 4.32 -1.00
C ALA A 36 9.82 4.37 -1.42
N PRO A 37 10.24 4.92 -2.57
CA PRO A 37 11.65 4.93 -2.98
C PRO A 37 12.47 6.08 -2.37
N VAL A 38 11.85 7.02 -1.66
CA VAL A 38 12.50 8.23 -1.15
C VAL A 38 12.37 8.33 0.38
N GLU A 39 13.24 9.12 1.00
CA GLU A 39 13.14 9.39 2.45
C GLU A 39 11.94 10.32 2.75
N ARG A 40 11.77 11.35 1.92
CA ARG A 40 10.64 12.29 1.95
C ARG A 40 10.48 12.97 0.60
N ALA A 41 9.27 13.42 0.30
CA ALA A 41 8.97 14.22 -0.88
C ALA A 41 8.17 15.47 -0.52
N GLU A 42 8.27 16.50 -1.34
CA GLU A 42 7.47 17.71 -1.17
C GLU A 42 6.02 17.43 -1.57
N PHE A 43 5.08 18.01 -0.82
CA PHE A 43 3.65 17.88 -1.09
C PHE A 43 3.30 18.24 -2.54
N ALA A 44 3.88 19.33 -3.07
CA ALA A 44 3.66 19.75 -4.45
C ALA A 44 4.18 18.71 -5.47
N VAL A 45 5.33 18.10 -5.22
CA VAL A 45 5.90 17.07 -6.09
C VAL A 45 5.00 15.83 -6.11
N VAL A 46 4.53 15.39 -4.94
CA VAL A 46 3.61 14.23 -4.84
C VAL A 46 2.28 14.53 -5.52
N ARG A 47 1.76 15.75 -5.36
CA ARG A 47 0.53 16.20 -6.02
C ARG A 47 0.65 16.15 -7.54
N ASP A 48 1.71 16.76 -8.06
CA ASP A 48 1.93 16.87 -9.51
C ASP A 48 2.18 15.49 -10.11
N LEU A 49 2.92 14.61 -9.41
CA LEU A 49 3.18 13.24 -9.83
C LEU A 49 1.91 12.37 -9.91
N ILE A 50 0.94 12.59 -9.03
CA ILE A 50 -0.29 11.80 -8.93
C ILE A 50 -1.47 12.50 -9.64
N GLU A 51 -1.24 13.70 -10.17
CA GLU A 51 -2.22 14.47 -10.96
C GLU A 51 -3.52 14.76 -10.19
N VAL A 52 -3.38 15.14 -8.92
CA VAL A 52 -4.52 15.45 -8.02
C VAL A 52 -4.51 16.91 -7.59
N SER A 53 -5.64 17.41 -7.10
CA SER A 53 -5.69 18.75 -6.49
C SER A 53 -5.03 18.78 -5.10
N ASP A 54 -4.64 19.96 -4.64
CA ASP A 54 -4.16 20.18 -3.27
C ASP A 54 -5.17 19.68 -2.22
N SER A 55 -6.47 19.90 -2.44
CA SER A 55 -7.53 19.48 -1.54
C SER A 55 -7.68 17.95 -1.50
N ALA A 56 -7.55 17.30 -2.65
CA ALA A 56 -7.60 15.85 -2.76
C ALA A 56 -6.40 15.20 -2.07
N LEU A 57 -5.18 15.68 -2.34
CA LEU A 57 -3.97 15.15 -1.71
C LEU A 57 -3.99 15.40 -0.20
N SER A 58 -4.39 16.58 0.26
CA SER A 58 -4.48 16.89 1.70
C SER A 58 -5.41 15.93 2.43
N LYS A 59 -6.59 15.65 1.84
CA LYS A 59 -7.55 14.69 2.40
C LYS A 59 -6.96 13.28 2.48
N GLN A 60 -6.28 12.82 1.43
CA GLN A 60 -5.67 11.48 1.43
C GLN A 60 -4.49 11.39 2.39
N ALA A 61 -3.62 12.41 2.43
CA ALA A 61 -2.50 12.47 3.34
C ALA A 61 -2.95 12.45 4.81
N ALA A 62 -4.00 13.20 5.16
CA ALA A 62 -4.57 13.18 6.51
C ALA A 62 -5.10 11.79 6.91
N MET A 63 -5.72 11.05 5.99
CA MET A 63 -6.17 9.67 6.26
C MET A 63 -5.00 8.71 6.47
N LEU A 64 -3.93 8.86 5.69
CA LEU A 64 -2.72 8.04 5.82
C LEU A 64 -1.91 8.39 7.07
N GLU A 65 -1.92 9.66 7.47
CA GLU A 65 -1.31 10.15 8.70
C GLU A 65 -2.07 9.67 9.94
N ALA A 66 -3.40 9.72 9.92
CA ALA A 66 -4.22 9.16 10.98
C ALA A 66 -4.03 7.64 11.15
N ALA A 67 -3.66 6.94 10.08
CA ALA A 67 -3.29 5.53 10.11
C ALA A 67 -1.83 5.27 10.54
N GLY A 68 -1.02 6.32 10.73
CA GLY A 68 0.39 6.20 11.11
C GLY A 68 1.33 5.81 9.96
N TRP A 69 0.86 5.82 8.70
CA TRP A 69 1.63 5.33 7.56
C TRP A 69 2.41 6.43 6.85
N VAL A 70 1.95 7.67 6.93
CA VAL A 70 2.62 8.84 6.37
C VAL A 70 2.81 9.87 7.47
N ALA A 71 4.01 10.45 7.55
CA ALA A 71 4.29 11.59 8.39
C ALA A 71 4.23 12.88 7.56
N VAL A 72 3.49 13.87 8.04
CA VAL A 72 3.43 15.20 7.42
C VAL A 72 4.24 16.17 8.26
N SER A 73 5.26 16.79 7.67
CA SER A 73 6.12 17.76 8.37
C SER A 73 6.14 19.11 7.66
N LYS A 74 5.89 20.18 8.42
CA LYS A 74 6.03 21.55 7.94
C LYS A 74 7.47 22.00 8.19
N GLY A 75 8.15 22.42 7.13
CA GLY A 75 9.50 22.96 7.19
C GLY A 75 9.63 24.28 6.45
N ARG A 76 10.86 24.81 6.44
CA ARG A 76 11.27 25.92 5.57
C ARG A 76 12.36 25.43 4.64
N ALA A 77 12.19 25.68 3.36
CA ALA A 77 13.27 25.62 2.38
C ALA A 77 13.53 27.05 1.92
N GLY A 78 14.55 27.69 2.51
CA GLY A 78 14.79 29.13 2.33
C GLY A 78 13.68 29.99 2.93
N ARG A 79 13.13 30.92 2.15
CA ARG A 79 12.09 31.87 2.61
C ARG A 79 10.66 31.35 2.51
N ARG A 80 10.41 30.19 1.88
CA ARG A 80 9.04 29.68 1.65
C ARG A 80 8.72 28.50 2.58
N PRO A 81 7.51 28.47 3.18
CA PRO A 81 7.05 27.29 3.89
C PRO A 81 6.89 26.13 2.90
N ARG A 82 7.38 24.95 3.27
CA ARG A 82 7.21 23.72 2.49
C ARG A 82 6.67 22.62 3.37
N THR A 83 5.74 21.85 2.81
CA THR A 83 5.20 20.64 3.44
C THR A 83 5.90 19.43 2.85
N TRP A 84 6.41 18.57 3.71
CA TRP A 84 7.05 17.32 3.36
C TRP A 84 6.15 16.16 3.78
N LEU A 85 6.11 15.14 2.93
CA LEU A 85 5.47 13.87 3.19
C LEU A 85 6.57 12.81 3.24
N ALA A 86 6.51 11.94 4.24
CA ALA A 86 7.44 10.83 4.39
C ALA A 86 6.68 9.55 4.72
N LEU A 87 7.10 8.42 4.17
CA LEU A 87 6.53 7.12 4.53
C LEU A 87 7.15 6.65 5.85
N THR A 88 6.33 6.21 6.80
CA THR A 88 6.82 5.65 8.06
C THR A 88 7.30 4.20 7.85
N ALA A 89 8.03 3.65 8.83
CA ALA A 89 8.44 2.25 8.80
C ALA A 89 7.23 1.30 8.77
N GLU A 90 6.16 1.63 9.51
CA GLU A 90 4.91 0.88 9.49
C GLU A 90 4.24 1.00 8.11
N GLY A 91 4.13 2.21 7.57
CA GLY A 91 3.57 2.45 6.24
C GLY A 91 4.27 1.66 5.14
N ARG A 92 5.60 1.56 5.21
CA ARG A 92 6.43 0.75 4.30
C ARG A 92 6.11 -0.74 4.41
N THR A 93 6.05 -1.27 5.63
CA THR A 93 5.71 -2.67 5.90
C THR A 93 4.30 -3.01 5.37
N VAL A 94 3.33 -2.13 5.62
CA VAL A 94 1.94 -2.28 5.15
C VAL A 94 1.88 -2.23 3.63
N TYR A 95 2.61 -1.32 3.00
CA TYR A 95 2.69 -1.20 1.54
C TYR A 95 3.28 -2.46 0.89
N GLU A 96 4.41 -2.95 1.40
CA GLU A 96 5.06 -4.15 0.87
C GLU A 96 4.19 -5.40 1.02
N ARG A 97 3.51 -5.56 2.17
CA ARG A 97 2.53 -6.63 2.37
C ARG A 97 1.37 -6.52 1.37
N HIS A 98 0.86 -5.32 1.17
CA HIS A 98 -0.25 -5.08 0.23
C HIS A 98 0.16 -5.39 -1.21
N LEU A 99 1.34 -4.95 -1.65
CA LEU A 99 1.88 -5.27 -2.97
C LEU A 99 2.11 -6.77 -3.16
N THR A 100 2.62 -7.45 -2.15
CA THR A 100 2.82 -8.91 -2.19
C THR A 100 1.49 -9.62 -2.41
N ALA A 101 0.45 -9.20 -1.69
CA ALA A 101 -0.90 -9.75 -1.86
C ALA A 101 -1.47 -9.46 -3.27
N LEU A 102 -1.32 -8.24 -3.78
CA LEU A 102 -1.76 -7.89 -5.14
C LEU A 102 -1.03 -8.73 -6.20
N ARG A 103 0.28 -8.93 -6.06
CA ARG A 103 1.09 -9.75 -6.98
C ARG A 103 0.66 -11.22 -6.95
N ALA A 104 0.43 -11.77 -5.77
CA ALA A 104 -0.07 -13.14 -5.61
C ALA A 104 -1.45 -13.32 -6.26
N ILE A 105 -2.37 -12.36 -6.07
CA ILE A 105 -3.68 -12.37 -6.73
C ILE A 105 -3.52 -12.31 -8.25
N ALA A 106 -2.68 -11.41 -8.76
CA ALA A 106 -2.44 -11.24 -10.19
C ALA A 106 -1.75 -12.47 -10.83
N ALA A 107 -0.92 -13.17 -10.08
CA ALA A 107 -0.28 -14.43 -10.48
C ALA A 107 -1.24 -15.63 -10.47
N GLY A 108 -2.43 -15.49 -9.88
CA GLY A 108 -3.38 -16.59 -9.70
C GLY A 108 -3.05 -17.51 -8.52
N ASP A 109 -2.21 -17.07 -7.58
CA ASP A 109 -1.85 -17.79 -6.35
C ASP A 109 -2.99 -17.80 -5.30
N GLY A 110 -4.21 -18.09 -5.76
CA GLY A 110 -5.32 -18.47 -4.89
C GLY A 110 -5.04 -19.81 -4.20
N PRO A 111 -5.83 -20.22 -3.20
CA PRO A 111 -5.66 -21.51 -2.55
C PRO A 111 -5.60 -22.61 -3.62
N GLN A 112 -4.40 -23.15 -3.84
CA GLN A 112 -4.15 -24.13 -4.88
C GLN A 112 -4.97 -25.39 -4.56
N GLY A 113 -6.04 -25.57 -5.33
CA GLY A 113 -7.04 -26.62 -5.14
C GLY A 113 -8.13 -26.57 -6.20
N ALA A 114 -7.78 -26.23 -7.44
CA ALA A 114 -8.60 -26.45 -8.62
C ALA A 114 -7.69 -26.35 -9.85
N THR A 115 -6.69 -27.23 -9.95
CA THR A 115 -6.15 -27.58 -11.27
C THR A 115 -7.34 -28.10 -12.07
N ALA A 116 -7.74 -27.34 -13.09
CA ALA A 116 -8.66 -27.80 -14.10
C ALA A 116 -8.11 -29.09 -14.72
N SER A 117 -8.91 -30.15 -14.66
CA SER A 117 -8.79 -31.32 -15.55
C SER A 117 -9.14 -30.94 -16.98
#